data_AF-A0A248TH07-F1
#
_entry.id   AF-A0A248TH07-F1
#
_cell.length_a   1.000
_cell.length_b   1.000
_cell.length_c   1.000
_cell.angle_alpha   90.00
_cell.angle_beta   90.00
_cell.angle_gamma   90.00
#
_symmetry.space_group_name_H-M   'P 1'
#
loop_
_entity.id
_entity.type
_entity.pdbx_description
1 polymer ?
#
loop_
_entity_poly.entity_id
_entity_poly.type
_entity_poly.pdbx_seq_one_letter_code
_entity_poly.pdbx_strand_id
1 'polypeptide(L)'
;MREALNIDVLNRELNIVYKYLLKKGVPHIDAQDAVQETALKYIKLSDTIRSSKVRSWLIRVALNYHYDQCRKNKKYHFNLDEHSGEPESTETPEALVISKERARELSSILNQLKPFYAEILLLKYQSNFTYEEIAIILGISIGAVKINLYRARKKLLKCLEEARDDES
;
A
#
# COMPACT_ATOMS: atom_id res chain seq x y z
N MET A 1 22.24 -13.94 22.10
CA MET A 1 21.84 -12.58 22.49
C MET A 1 20.54 -12.30 21.76
N ARG A 2 19.40 -12.28 22.46
CA ARG A 2 18.07 -12.04 21.86
C ARG A 2 18.07 -10.59 21.35
N GLU A 3 17.97 -10.36 20.05
CA GLU A 3 17.49 -9.06 19.57
C GLU A 3 16.07 -8.93 20.11
N ALA A 4 15.89 -8.09 21.13
CA ALA A 4 14.58 -7.85 21.69
C ALA A 4 13.66 -7.36 20.57
N LEU A 5 12.47 -7.96 20.48
CA LEU A 5 11.42 -7.54 19.57
C LEU A 5 11.19 -6.03 19.75
N ASN A 6 11.60 -5.24 18.77
CA ASN A 6 11.39 -3.80 18.80
C ASN A 6 9.95 -3.52 18.38
N ILE A 7 9.08 -3.34 19.38
CA ILE A 7 7.64 -3.13 19.22
C ILE A 7 7.36 -1.85 18.41
N ASP A 8 8.18 -0.80 18.56
CA ASP A 8 8.00 0.45 17.83
C ASP A 8 8.29 0.28 16.33
N VAL A 9 9.35 -0.46 16.00
CA VAL A 9 9.65 -0.83 14.61
C VAL A 9 8.52 -1.67 14.03
N LEU A 10 8.04 -2.67 14.76
CA LEU A 10 6.92 -3.50 14.32
C LEU A 10 5.64 -2.68 14.07
N ASN A 11 5.27 -1.78 14.98
CA ASN A 11 4.10 -0.92 14.83
C ASN A 11 4.21 -0.01 13.60
N ARG A 12 5.39 0.56 13.36
CA ARG A 12 5.64 1.37 12.16
C ARG A 12 5.46 0.56 10.88
N GLU A 13 5.99 -0.66 10.84
CA GLU A 13 5.86 -1.56 9.69
C GLU A 13 4.40 -2.02 9.48
N LEU A 14 3.70 -2.39 10.55
CA LEU A 14 2.29 -2.76 10.51
C LEU A 14 1.40 -1.61 10.03
N ASN A 15 1.71 -0.36 10.39
CA ASN A 15 0.98 0.82 9.89
C ASN A 15 1.17 1.01 8.37
N ILE A 16 2.35 0.67 7.82
CA ILE A 16 2.57 0.66 6.37
C ILE A 16 1.70 -0.40 5.71
N VAL A 17 1.63 -1.61 6.29
CA VAL A 17 0.77 -2.69 5.79
C VAL A 17 -0.71 -2.29 5.83
N TYR A 18 -1.16 -1.73 6.96
CA TYR A 18 -2.52 -1.25 7.15
C TYR A 18 -2.91 -0.21 6.09
N LYS A 19 -2.11 0.84 5.92
CA LYS A 19 -2.35 1.89 4.90
C LYS A 19 -2.34 1.32 3.48
N TYR A 20 -1.51 0.31 3.21
CA TYR A 20 -1.50 -0.37 1.92
C TYR A 20 -2.80 -1.15 1.67
N LEU A 21 -3.31 -1.89 2.65
CA LEU A 21 -4.58 -2.62 2.54
C LEU A 21 -5.76 -1.68 2.27
N LEU A 22 -5.87 -0.56 3.00
CA LEU A 22 -6.92 0.43 2.78
C LEU A 22 -6.89 0.97 1.34
N LYS A 23 -5.70 1.31 0.83
CA LYS A 23 -5.55 1.77 -0.56
C LYS A 23 -5.88 0.72 -1.61
N LYS A 24 -5.76 -0.56 -1.25
CA LYS A 24 -6.18 -1.68 -2.10
C LYS A 24 -7.71 -1.85 -2.13
N GLY A 25 -8.44 -1.10 -1.32
CA GLY A 25 -9.90 -1.18 -1.18
C GLY A 25 -10.35 -2.21 -0.16
N VAL A 26 -9.46 -2.67 0.72
CA VAL A 26 -9.84 -3.52 1.86
C VAL A 26 -10.60 -2.67 2.88
N PRO A 27 -11.79 -3.11 3.34
CA PRO A 27 -12.54 -2.41 4.39
C PRO A 27 -11.69 -2.16 5.64
N HIS A 28 -12.02 -1.10 6.38
CA HIS A 28 -11.29 -0.70 7.59
C HIS A 28 -11.13 -1.86 8.59
N ILE A 29 -12.25 -2.52 8.90
CA ILE A 29 -12.30 -3.63 9.85
C ILE A 29 -11.45 -4.82 9.37
N ASP A 30 -11.58 -5.21 8.10
CA ASP A 30 -10.81 -6.31 7.51
C ASP A 30 -9.30 -6.01 7.48
N ALA A 31 -8.94 -4.75 7.25
CA ALA A 31 -7.55 -4.31 7.27
C ALA A 31 -6.96 -4.34 8.69
N GLN A 32 -7.73 -3.95 9.70
CA GLN A 32 -7.32 -4.05 11.11
C GLN A 32 -7.12 -5.51 11.51
N ASP A 33 -8.07 -6.39 11.18
CA ASP A 33 -8.00 -7.82 11.49
C ASP A 33 -6.79 -8.48 10.82
N ALA A 34 -6.55 -8.17 9.54
CA ALA A 34 -5.40 -8.68 8.81
C ALA A 34 -4.07 -8.26 9.45
N VAL A 35 -3.96 -7.02 9.90
CA VAL A 35 -2.78 -6.48 10.56
C VAL A 35 -2.59 -7.09 11.94
N GLN A 36 -3.66 -7.25 12.72
CA GLN A 36 -3.61 -7.86 14.04
C GLN A 36 -3.19 -9.33 13.96
N GLU A 37 -3.78 -10.12 13.07
CA GLU A 37 -3.39 -11.51 12.86
C GLU A 37 -1.93 -11.62 12.39
N THR A 38 -1.51 -10.69 11.53
CA THR A 38 -0.12 -10.62 11.07
C THR A 38 0.84 -10.33 12.22
N ALA A 39 0.49 -9.41 13.11
CA ALA A 39 1.28 -9.10 14.31
C ALA A 39 1.41 -10.32 15.23
N LEU A 40 0.31 -11.04 15.48
CA LEU A 40 0.31 -12.26 16.29
C LEU A 40 1.21 -13.34 15.70
N LYS A 41 1.17 -13.55 14.38
CA LYS A 41 2.07 -14.48 13.68
C LYS A 41 3.52 -14.02 13.77
N TYR A 42 3.77 -12.72 13.63
CA TYR A 42 5.13 -12.17 13.73
C TYR A 42 5.73 -12.41 15.11
N ILE A 43 4.99 -12.12 16.19
CA ILE A 43 5.45 -12.33 17.57
C ILE A 43 5.81 -13.81 17.82
N LYS A 44 5.08 -14.75 17.21
CA LYS A 44 5.35 -16.19 17.33
C LYS A 44 6.56 -16.67 16.53
N LEU A 45 6.92 -15.96 15.45
CA LEU A 45 7.89 -16.40 14.44
C LEU A 45 9.08 -15.45 14.28
N SER A 46 9.16 -14.40 15.10
CA SER A 46 10.12 -13.30 14.94
C SER A 46 11.55 -13.80 14.82
N ASP A 47 11.91 -14.84 15.60
CA ASP A 47 13.25 -15.40 15.65
C ASP A 47 13.68 -16.09 14.34
N THR A 48 12.72 -16.41 13.46
CA THR A 48 12.96 -17.09 12.18
C THR A 48 12.99 -16.13 10.99
N ILE A 49 12.54 -14.89 11.19
CA ILE A 49 12.38 -13.91 10.12
C ILE A 49 13.61 -13.02 10.08
N ARG A 50 14.29 -12.99 8.93
CA ARG A 50 15.41 -12.06 8.74
C ARG A 50 14.92 -10.62 8.81
N SER A 51 15.61 -9.77 9.56
CA SER A 51 15.28 -8.35 9.73
C SER A 51 15.05 -7.61 8.41
N SER A 52 15.86 -7.89 7.38
CA SER A 52 15.73 -7.30 6.04
C SER A 52 14.47 -7.70 5.27
N LYS A 53 13.72 -8.70 5.73
CA LYS A 53 12.52 -9.23 5.08
C LYS A 53 11.25 -9.03 5.88
N VAL A 54 11.31 -8.37 7.04
CA VAL A 54 10.15 -8.21 7.94
C VAL A 54 8.99 -7.56 7.19
N ARG A 55 9.19 -6.41 6.53
CA ARG A 55 8.14 -5.71 5.80
C ARG A 55 7.49 -6.55 4.70
N SER A 56 8.28 -7.17 3.81
CA SER A 56 7.73 -8.07 2.77
C SER A 56 6.98 -9.26 3.34
N TRP A 57 7.46 -9.81 4.46
CA TRP A 57 6.81 -10.92 5.15
C TRP A 57 5.46 -10.49 5.75
N LEU A 58 5.42 -9.36 6.46
CA LEU A 58 4.20 -8.82 7.06
C LEU A 58 3.12 -8.59 5.99
N ILE A 59 3.49 -7.99 4.86
CA ILE A 59 2.53 -7.73 3.78
C ILE A 59 2.02 -9.02 3.16
N ARG A 60 2.91 -9.98 2.92
CA ARG A 60 2.51 -11.28 2.37
C ARG A 60 1.54 -11.98 3.31
N VAL A 61 1.81 -11.99 4.61
CA VAL A 61 0.94 -12.62 5.60
C VAL A 61 -0.41 -11.91 5.69
N ALA A 62 -0.43 -10.58 5.69
CA ALA A 62 -1.65 -9.79 5.74
C ALA A 62 -2.51 -9.98 4.49
N LEU A 63 -1.89 -9.96 3.30
CA LEU A 63 -2.60 -10.21 2.03
C LEU A 63 -3.13 -11.63 1.95
N ASN A 64 -2.34 -12.64 2.36
CA ASN A 64 -2.79 -14.01 2.38
C ASN A 64 -3.98 -14.18 3.33
N TYR A 65 -3.92 -13.57 4.52
CA TYR A 65 -5.04 -13.58 5.45
C TYR A 65 -6.29 -12.95 4.83
N HIS A 66 -6.17 -11.76 4.24
CA HIS A 66 -7.28 -11.10 3.57
C HIS A 66 -7.87 -11.95 2.45
N TYR A 67 -7.04 -12.54 1.58
CA TYR A 67 -7.52 -13.43 0.51
C TYR A 67 -8.17 -14.71 1.05
N ASP A 68 -7.66 -15.28 2.13
CA ASP A 68 -8.27 -16.42 2.80
C ASP A 68 -9.63 -16.06 3.38
N GLN A 69 -9.77 -14.88 3.99
CA GLN A 69 -11.06 -14.40 4.48
C GLN A 69 -12.03 -14.13 3.33
N CYS A 70 -11.60 -13.49 2.24
CA CYS A 70 -12.43 -13.31 1.04
C CYS A 70 -12.89 -14.65 0.43
N ARG A 71 -12.03 -15.67 0.44
CA ARG A 71 -12.39 -17.02 -0.04
C ARG A 71 -13.41 -17.70 0.87
N LYS A 72 -13.27 -17.56 2.20
CA LYS A 72 -14.20 -18.09 3.21
C LYS A 72 -15.54 -17.33 3.21
N ASN A 73 -15.50 -16.02 2.97
CA ASN A 73 -16.64 -15.11 2.99
C ASN A 73 -17.41 -15.02 1.66
N LYS A 74 -17.35 -16.03 0.77
CA LYS A 74 -18.32 -16.21 -0.35
C LYS A 74 -19.80 -16.35 0.09
N LYS A 75 -20.15 -15.92 1.31
CA LYS A 75 -21.48 -15.93 1.93
C LYS A 75 -21.87 -14.64 2.66
N TYR A 76 -21.15 -13.53 2.58
CA TYR A 76 -21.59 -12.28 3.22
C TYR A 76 -21.75 -11.09 2.28
N HIS A 77 -22.94 -10.50 2.38
CA HIS A 77 -23.41 -9.32 1.67
C HIS A 77 -22.67 -8.06 2.13
N PHE A 78 -22.42 -7.20 1.15
CA PHE A 78 -21.75 -5.91 1.25
C PHE A 78 -22.59 -4.92 2.06
N ASN A 79 -22.08 -4.41 3.19
CA ASN A 79 -22.61 -3.20 3.81
C ASN A 79 -21.74 -2.02 3.36
N LEU A 80 -22.32 -1.21 2.46
CA LEU A 80 -21.87 0.13 2.13
C LEU A 80 -22.36 1.06 3.23
N ASP A 81 -21.53 1.38 4.22
CA ASP A 81 -21.60 2.66 4.98
C ASP A 81 -20.54 2.68 6.08
N GLU A 82 -19.26 2.68 5.71
CA GLU A 82 -18.22 3.08 6.65
C GLU A 82 -17.06 3.77 5.93
N HIS A 83 -17.29 5.03 5.58
CA HIS A 83 -16.27 5.96 5.12
C HIS A 83 -16.27 7.19 6.02
N SER A 84 -15.39 7.17 7.04
CA SER A 84 -14.87 8.40 7.67
C SER A 84 -13.72 8.06 8.62
N GLY A 85 -12.55 7.79 8.04
CA GLY A 85 -11.28 7.83 8.76
C GLY A 85 -10.44 8.98 8.24
N GLU A 86 -10.76 10.21 8.65
CA GLU A 86 -9.85 11.34 8.42
C GLU A 86 -8.63 11.19 9.34
N PRO A 87 -7.39 11.24 8.81
CA PRO A 87 -6.22 11.38 9.67
C PRO A 87 -6.21 12.80 10.25
N GLU A 88 -6.08 12.88 11.58
CA GLU A 88 -5.89 14.13 12.31
C GLU A 88 -4.58 14.80 11.86
N SER A 89 -4.69 15.79 10.98
CA SER A 89 -3.58 16.53 10.39
C SER A 89 -3.43 17.88 11.08
N THR A 90 -2.27 18.13 11.69
CA THR A 90 -1.87 19.41 12.32
C THR A 90 -1.51 20.51 11.30
N GLU A 91 -2.01 20.43 10.07
CA GLU A 91 -1.73 21.40 9.00
C GLU A 91 -2.80 22.49 8.94
N THR A 92 -2.43 23.69 8.49
CA THR A 92 -3.39 24.80 8.35
C THR A 92 -4.44 24.49 7.27
N PRO A 93 -5.67 25.02 7.37
CA PRO A 93 -6.73 24.78 6.41
C PRO A 93 -6.32 25.09 4.96
N GLU A 94 -5.56 26.16 4.71
CA GLU A 94 -5.09 26.47 3.35
C GLU A 94 -4.07 25.45 2.83
N ALA A 95 -3.15 24.99 3.68
CA ALA A 95 -2.17 23.96 3.31
C ALA A 95 -2.85 22.61 3.01
N LEU A 96 -3.91 22.29 3.78
CA LEU A 96 -4.75 21.11 3.56
C LEU A 96 -5.54 21.18 2.25
N VAL A 97 -6.05 22.35 1.87
CA VAL A 97 -6.78 22.51 0.60
C VAL A 97 -5.83 22.37 -0.58
N ILE A 98 -4.67 23.05 -0.55
CA ILE A 98 -3.67 22.99 -1.62
C ILE A 98 -3.07 21.58 -1.76
N SER A 99 -2.87 20.86 -0.65
CA SER A 99 -2.39 19.48 -0.68
C SER A 99 -3.46 18.52 -1.21
N LYS A 100 -4.73 18.73 -0.85
CA LYS A 100 -5.88 17.97 -1.37
C LYS A 100 -6.08 18.18 -2.87
N GLU A 101 -5.90 19.40 -3.38
CA GLU A 101 -6.01 19.70 -4.82
C GLU A 101 -4.90 19.02 -5.63
N ARG A 102 -3.63 19.18 -5.21
CA ARG A 102 -2.50 18.48 -5.85
C ARG A 102 -2.62 16.96 -5.78
N ALA A 103 -3.13 16.42 -4.67
CA ALA A 103 -3.38 14.98 -4.52
C ALA A 103 -4.52 14.50 -5.44
N ARG A 104 -5.55 15.32 -5.66
CA ARG A 104 -6.65 15.03 -6.60
C ARG A 104 -6.16 15.03 -8.05
N GLU A 105 -5.38 16.03 -8.45
CA GLU A 105 -4.76 16.08 -9.78
C GLU A 105 -3.88 14.85 -10.04
N LEU A 106 -2.97 14.55 -9.10
CA LEU A 106 -2.11 13.37 -9.22
C LEU A 106 -2.93 12.07 -9.27
N SER A 107 -4.00 11.96 -8.48
CA SER A 107 -4.89 10.79 -8.51
C SER A 107 -5.62 10.68 -9.85
N SER A 108 -6.08 11.80 -10.42
CA SER A 108 -6.71 11.84 -11.74
C SER A 108 -5.76 11.34 -12.83
N ILE A 109 -4.52 11.83 -12.83
CA ILE A 109 -3.49 11.42 -13.79
C ILE A 109 -3.14 9.93 -13.59
N LEU A 110 -3.00 9.47 -12.34
CA LEU A 110 -2.75 8.06 -12.05
C LEU A 110 -3.89 7.15 -12.53
N ASN A 111 -5.13 7.63 -12.52
CA ASN A 111 -6.29 6.89 -13.05
C ASN A 111 -6.27 6.76 -14.58
N GLN A 112 -5.53 7.59 -15.30
CA GLN A 112 -5.30 7.45 -16.75
C GLN A 112 -4.30 6.34 -17.07
N LEU A 113 -3.47 5.95 -16.11
CA LEU A 113 -2.54 4.84 -16.28
C LEU A 113 -3.30 3.50 -16.16
N LYS A 114 -2.77 2.47 -16.83
CA LYS A 114 -3.23 1.10 -16.60
C LYS A 114 -3.13 0.78 -15.09
N PRO A 115 -4.12 0.09 -14.49
CA PRO A 115 -4.15 -0.16 -13.04
C PRO A 115 -2.84 -0.72 -12.48
N PHE A 116 -2.22 -1.65 -13.21
CA PHE A 116 -0.93 -2.23 -12.85
C PHE A 116 0.23 -1.21 -12.80
N TYR A 117 0.25 -0.22 -13.68
CA TYR A 117 1.26 0.84 -13.67
C TYR A 117 1.03 1.86 -12.55
N ALA A 118 -0.22 2.18 -12.23
CA ALA A 118 -0.53 2.98 -11.06
C ALA A 118 -0.10 2.24 -9.77
N GLU A 119 -0.46 0.95 -9.65
CA GLU A 119 -0.13 0.13 -8.47
C GLU A 119 1.38 0.04 -8.25
N ILE A 120 2.18 -0.24 -9.28
CA ILE A 120 3.64 -0.35 -9.12
C ILE A 120 4.30 0.98 -8.74
N LEU A 121 3.77 2.13 -9.21
CA LEU A 121 4.24 3.46 -8.82
C LEU A 121 3.88 3.79 -7.37
N LEU A 122 2.64 3.50 -6.96
CA LEU A 122 2.18 3.71 -5.58
C LEU A 122 2.97 2.87 -4.58
N LEU A 123 3.23 1.60 -4.92
CA LEU A 123 4.08 0.72 -4.14
C LEU A 123 5.49 1.31 -4.00
N LYS A 124 6.08 1.81 -5.09
CA LYS A 124 7.46 2.30 -5.07
C LYS A 124 7.62 3.64 -4.35
N TYR A 125 6.77 4.61 -4.66
CA TYR A 125 6.99 6.02 -4.30
C TYR A 125 6.20 6.47 -3.09
N GLN A 126 4.98 5.95 -2.94
CA GLN A 126 4.13 6.35 -1.84
C GLN A 126 4.34 5.43 -0.62
N SER A 127 4.52 4.14 -0.88
CA SER A 127 4.69 3.12 0.17
C SER A 127 6.16 2.76 0.42
N ASN A 128 7.09 3.37 -0.33
CA ASN A 128 8.55 3.21 -0.20
C ASN A 128 9.03 1.76 -0.23
N PHE A 129 8.39 0.90 -1.02
CA PHE A 129 8.84 -0.49 -1.16
C PHE A 129 10.13 -0.61 -1.99
N THR A 130 10.96 -1.55 -1.58
CA THR A 130 12.11 -2.04 -2.35
C THR A 130 11.63 -2.83 -3.57
N TYR A 131 12.50 -3.03 -4.56
CA TYR A 131 12.13 -3.83 -5.74
C TYR A 131 11.83 -5.29 -5.39
N GLU A 132 12.48 -5.83 -4.35
CA GLU A 132 12.24 -7.18 -3.84
C GLU A 132 10.85 -7.30 -3.21
N GLU A 133 10.45 -6.32 -2.40
CA GLU A 133 9.11 -6.25 -1.83
C GLU A 133 8.03 -6.13 -2.91
N ILE A 134 8.23 -5.24 -3.89
CA ILE A 134 7.28 -5.07 -4.99
C ILE A 134 7.14 -6.36 -5.81
N ALA A 135 8.25 -7.04 -6.07
CA ALA A 135 8.25 -8.32 -6.77
C ALA A 135 7.41 -9.37 -6.03
N ILE A 136 7.57 -9.42 -4.70
CA ILE A 136 6.80 -10.30 -3.82
C ILE A 136 5.30 -9.94 -3.83
N ILE A 137 4.97 -8.66 -3.72
CA ILE A 137 3.59 -8.18 -3.63
C ILE A 137 2.85 -8.43 -4.95
N LEU A 138 3.49 -8.14 -6.08
CA LEU A 138 2.90 -8.27 -7.41
C LEU A 138 3.04 -9.67 -8.01
N GLY A 139 3.77 -10.58 -7.37
CA GLY A 139 3.99 -11.95 -7.86
C GLY A 139 4.80 -12.01 -9.17
N ILE A 140 5.73 -11.07 -9.37
CA ILE A 140 6.57 -10.98 -10.58
C ILE A 140 8.06 -11.00 -10.24
N SER A 141 8.93 -11.17 -11.24
CA SER A 141 10.39 -11.11 -11.02
C SER A 141 10.87 -9.68 -10.73
N ILE A 142 11.99 -9.55 -9.98
CA ILE A 142 12.64 -8.25 -9.73
C ILE A 142 13.01 -7.55 -11.05
N GLY A 143 13.43 -8.32 -12.06
CA GLY A 143 13.70 -7.80 -13.41
C GLY A 143 12.44 -7.20 -14.04
N ALA A 144 11.30 -7.89 -13.92
CA ALA A 144 10.01 -7.38 -14.38
C ALA A 144 9.60 -6.12 -13.60
N VAL A 145 9.86 -6.02 -12.29
CA VAL A 145 9.61 -4.79 -11.51
C VAL A 145 10.34 -3.59 -12.10
N LYS A 146 11.65 -3.73 -12.39
CA LYS A 146 12.46 -2.64 -12.97
C LYS A 146 11.92 -2.19 -14.33
N ILE A 147 11.63 -3.14 -15.22
CA ILE A 147 11.10 -2.86 -16.56
C ILE A 147 9.73 -2.17 -16.48
N ASN A 148 8.84 -2.69 -15.64
CA ASN A 148 7.50 -2.13 -15.49
C ASN A 148 7.50 -0.77 -14.82
N LEU A 149 8.37 -0.52 -13.83
CA LEU A 149 8.55 0.81 -13.24
C LEU A 149 9.05 1.81 -14.27
N TYR A 150 10.02 1.43 -15.10
CA TYR A 150 10.49 2.29 -16.17
C TYR A 150 9.36 2.67 -17.15
N ARG A 151 8.57 1.68 -17.59
CA ARG A 151 7.41 1.90 -18.48
C ARG A 151 6.33 2.76 -17.81
N ALA A 152 6.02 2.50 -16.54
CA ALA A 152 5.05 3.25 -15.77
C ALA A 152 5.46 4.72 -15.62
N ARG A 153 6.73 5.01 -15.31
CA ARG A 153 7.28 6.38 -15.24
C ARG A 153 7.16 7.11 -16.58
N LYS A 154 7.54 6.45 -17.68
CA LYS A 154 7.45 7.06 -19.02
C LYS A 154 6.00 7.38 -19.39
N LYS A 155 5.06 6.53 -19.01
CA LYS A 155 3.63 6.78 -19.21
C LYS A 155 3.11 7.91 -18.33
N LEU A 156 3.50 7.95 -17.05
CA LEU A 156 3.16 9.04 -16.15
C LEU A 156 3.64 10.38 -16.68
N LEU A 157 4.89 10.45 -17.17
CA LEU A 157 5.44 11.66 -17.75
C LEU A 157 4.63 12.14 -18.96
N LYS A 158 4.25 11.23 -19.86
CA LYS A 158 3.42 11.58 -21.03
C LYS A 158 2.05 12.13 -20.62
N CYS A 159 1.39 11.51 -19.65
CA CYS A 159 0.09 12.00 -19.15
C CYS A 159 0.23 13.37 -18.46
N LEU A 160 1.35 13.63 -17.77
CA LEU A 160 1.65 14.93 -17.18
C LEU A 160 1.92 16.02 -18.22
N GLU A 161 2.55 15.67 -19.34
CA GLU A 161 2.77 16.60 -20.47
C GLU A 161 1.42 16.94 -21.13
N GLU A 162 0.60 15.93 -21.44
CA GLU A 162 -0.72 16.12 -22.04
C GLU A 162 -1.65 16.98 -21.15
N ALA A 163 -1.66 16.74 -19.84
CA ALA A 163 -2.47 17.52 -18.90
C ALA A 163 -2.04 18.99 -18.77
N ARG A 164 -0.78 19.33 -19.07
CA ARG A 164 -0.28 20.71 -19.07
C ARG A 164 -0.59 21.45 -20.38
N ASP A 165 -0.62 20.72 -21.48
CA ASP A 165 -0.95 21.27 -22.80
C ASP A 165 -2.46 21.59 -22.90
N ASP A 166 -3.33 20.86 -22.19
CA ASP A 166 -4.78 21.13 -22.13
C ASP A 166 -5.16 22.37 -21.29
N GLU A 167 -4.25 22.88 -20.45
CA GLU A 167 -4.43 24.11 -19.65
C GLU A 167 -3.87 25.38 -20.34
N SER A 168 -3.24 25.24 -21.52
CA SER A 168 -2.66 26.34 -22.32
C SER A 168 -3.57 26.80 -23.45
#